data_AF-A0A410QAT1-F1
#
_entry.id   AF-A0A410QAT1-F1
#
_cell.length_a   1.000
_cell.length_b   1.000
_cell.length_c   1.000
_cell.angle_alpha   90.00
_cell.angle_beta   90.00
_cell.angle_gamma   90.00
#
_symmetry.space_group_name_H-M   'P 1'
#
loop_
_entity.id
_entity.type
_entity.pdbx_description
1 polymer ?
#
loop_
_entity_poly.entity_id
_entity_poly.type
_entity_poly.pdbx_seq_one_letter_code
_entity_poly.pdbx_strand_id
1 'polypeptide(L)'
;MRNQKDSEILYFQSKLSEVTYNSNRFKVMIGEDRFLFGVVSANDNEAPFGKLMQYKTIYDTLKDLDWKIKMSFDEAIKYAYSDSMKNDFSLIRTDSEEEGLAFYYIENALFRTSSLWDMLAQLYRLFYNVDIPKEKVYYKQIFSPTKNYGDKFRIKAAEIYEYIEQDDNTDCEGEWKGNHSFVNDLRNKMIHRNSPNIAVMSDFDMNLKHHPVFQLKRIIEDYVVVSQYIKEILDEIEKEVMSTFDDADC
;
A
#
# COMPACT_ATOMS: atom_id res chain seq x y z
N MET A 1 -19.29 10.52 23.19
CA MET A 1 -18.80 9.20 22.72
C MET A 1 -19.48 8.71 21.44
N ARG A 2 -20.82 8.68 21.29
CA ARG A 2 -21.48 8.22 20.04
C ARG A 2 -21.06 9.03 18.80
N ASN A 3 -21.10 10.37 18.91
CA ASN A 3 -20.64 11.26 17.83
C ASN A 3 -19.15 11.13 17.46
N GLN A 4 -18.28 10.71 18.39
CA GLN A 4 -16.84 10.59 18.12
C GLN A 4 -16.54 9.32 17.32
N LYS A 5 -17.09 8.18 17.74
CA LYS A 5 -17.01 6.91 16.99
C LYS A 5 -17.52 7.10 15.56
N ASP A 6 -18.70 7.69 15.40
CA ASP A 6 -19.30 7.86 14.08
C ASP A 6 -18.43 8.80 13.21
N SER A 7 -17.83 9.84 13.80
CA SER A 7 -16.88 10.72 13.08
C SER A 7 -15.60 10.02 12.64
N GLU A 8 -15.03 9.12 13.47
CA GLU A 8 -13.80 8.40 13.12
C GLU A 8 -14.05 7.32 12.07
N ILE A 9 -15.18 6.61 12.15
CA ILE A 9 -15.59 5.65 11.11
C ILE A 9 -15.78 6.38 9.78
N LEU A 10 -16.47 7.53 9.79
CA LEU A 10 -16.65 8.34 8.59
C LEU A 10 -15.31 8.84 8.03
N TYR A 11 -14.38 9.24 8.89
CA TYR A 11 -13.02 9.63 8.49
C TYR A 11 -12.28 8.47 7.80
N PHE A 12 -12.33 7.26 8.37
CA PHE A 12 -11.72 6.08 7.76
C PHE A 12 -12.36 5.74 6.42
N GLN A 13 -13.70 5.75 6.35
CA GLN A 13 -14.42 5.48 5.11
C GLN A 13 -14.13 6.53 4.03
N SER A 14 -14.04 7.82 4.40
CA SER A 14 -13.67 8.87 3.45
C SER A 14 -12.27 8.64 2.89
N LYS A 15 -11.29 8.32 3.75
CA LYS A 15 -9.92 7.99 3.34
C LYS A 15 -9.86 6.81 2.38
N LEU A 16 -10.58 5.73 2.68
CA LEU A 16 -10.62 4.54 1.80
C LEU A 16 -11.22 4.85 0.42
N SER A 17 -12.18 5.78 0.36
CA SER A 17 -12.81 6.20 -0.90
C SER A 17 -11.97 7.15 -1.76
N GLU A 18 -10.91 7.75 -1.20
CA GLU A 18 -9.94 8.53 -1.99
C GLU A 18 -9.20 7.65 -3.00
N VAL A 19 -9.01 6.36 -2.69
CA VAL A 19 -8.30 5.42 -3.55
C VAL A 19 -9.27 4.75 -4.52
N THR A 20 -9.07 4.96 -5.81
CA THR A 20 -9.89 4.34 -6.87
C THR A 20 -9.03 3.89 -8.05
N TYR A 21 -9.47 2.80 -8.70
CA TYR A 21 -8.81 2.24 -9.87
C TYR A 21 -9.80 2.12 -11.02
N ASN A 22 -9.47 2.69 -12.19
CA ASN A 22 -10.25 2.53 -13.41
C ASN A 22 -10.14 1.08 -13.92
N SER A 23 -11.27 0.40 -14.09
CA SER A 23 -11.30 -1.00 -14.53
C SER A 23 -10.69 -1.24 -15.92
N ASN A 24 -10.65 -0.22 -16.77
CA ASN A 24 -10.22 -0.29 -18.17
C ASN A 24 -8.83 0.30 -18.43
N ARG A 25 -8.12 0.81 -17.41
CA ARG A 25 -6.77 1.37 -17.61
C ARG A 25 -5.83 0.31 -18.20
N PHE A 26 -5.06 0.70 -19.22
CA PHE A 26 -4.16 -0.17 -19.99
C PHE A 26 -4.82 -1.38 -20.68
N LYS A 27 -6.15 -1.44 -20.75
CA LYS A 27 -6.87 -2.46 -21.50
C LYS A 27 -6.83 -2.12 -22.99
N VAL A 28 -6.21 -2.98 -23.78
CA VAL A 28 -6.17 -2.85 -25.25
C VAL A 28 -7.33 -3.66 -25.84
N MET A 29 -8.28 -2.99 -26.47
CA MET A 29 -9.40 -3.62 -27.17
C MET A 29 -8.97 -4.05 -28.58
N ILE A 30 -9.43 -5.23 -29.01
CA ILE A 30 -9.23 -5.77 -30.36
C ILE A 30 -10.63 -6.02 -30.95
N GLY A 31 -11.11 -5.09 -31.76
CA GLY A 31 -12.51 -5.07 -32.20
C GLY A 31 -13.46 -4.63 -31.08
N GLU A 32 -14.73 -5.01 -31.18
CA GLU A 32 -15.79 -4.50 -30.29
C GLU A 32 -15.76 -5.15 -28.89
N ASP A 33 -15.56 -6.48 -28.81
CA ASP A 33 -15.76 -7.24 -27.56
C ASP A 33 -14.52 -8.01 -27.05
N ARG A 34 -13.41 -8.00 -27.80
CA ARG A 34 -12.20 -8.75 -27.41
C ARG A 34 -11.14 -7.79 -26.88
N PHE A 35 -10.28 -8.28 -26.01
CA PHE A 35 -9.14 -7.52 -25.51
C PHE A 35 -7.87 -8.36 -25.54
N LEU A 36 -6.73 -7.68 -25.65
CA LEU A 36 -5.43 -8.31 -25.56
C LEU A 36 -5.17 -8.74 -24.11
N PHE A 37 -5.14 -10.04 -23.86
CA PHE A 37 -4.90 -10.58 -22.51
C PHE A 37 -3.43 -10.48 -22.11
N GLY A 38 -2.51 -10.73 -23.04
CA GLY A 38 -1.07 -10.70 -22.77
C GLY A 38 -0.24 -10.90 -24.02
N VAL A 39 1.05 -10.57 -23.89
CA VAL A 39 2.08 -10.74 -24.93
C VAL A 39 3.29 -11.38 -24.28
N VAL A 40 3.90 -12.36 -24.96
CA VAL A 40 5.15 -13.00 -24.54
C VAL A 40 6.18 -12.75 -25.63
N SER A 41 7.32 -12.18 -25.24
CA SER A 41 8.44 -11.88 -26.14
C SER A 41 9.40 -13.07 -26.20
N ALA A 42 10.05 -13.29 -27.36
CA ALA A 42 11.20 -14.17 -27.45
C ALA A 42 12.43 -13.45 -26.84
N ASN A 43 13.42 -14.20 -26.34
CA ASN A 43 14.54 -13.66 -25.58
C ASN A 43 15.31 -12.51 -26.27
N ASP A 44 15.30 -12.48 -27.61
CA ASP A 44 16.10 -11.53 -28.41
C ASP A 44 15.26 -10.45 -29.11
N ASN A 45 13.93 -10.45 -28.97
CA ASN A 45 13.05 -9.48 -29.63
C ASN A 45 11.88 -9.07 -28.72
N GLU A 46 11.86 -7.81 -28.29
CA GLU A 46 10.71 -7.24 -27.57
C GLU A 46 9.49 -7.20 -28.49
N ALA A 47 8.43 -7.90 -28.09
CA ALA A 47 7.20 -7.93 -28.85
C ALA A 47 6.46 -6.59 -28.72
N PRO A 48 5.71 -6.17 -29.76
CA PRO A 48 4.82 -5.02 -29.66
C PRO A 48 3.93 -5.12 -28.43
N PHE A 49 3.71 -4.00 -27.74
CA PHE A 49 2.96 -3.92 -26.47
C PHE A 49 3.58 -4.67 -25.28
N GLY A 50 4.81 -5.20 -25.38
CA GLY A 50 5.48 -5.92 -24.29
C GLY A 50 5.54 -5.12 -22.99
N LYS A 51 6.08 -3.89 -23.04
CA LYS A 51 6.13 -2.97 -21.89
C LYS A 51 4.72 -2.61 -21.37
N LEU A 52 3.76 -2.36 -22.26
CA LEU A 52 2.36 -2.07 -21.88
C LEU A 52 1.73 -3.24 -21.10
N MET A 53 1.95 -4.48 -21.53
CA MET A 53 1.43 -5.66 -20.83
C MET A 53 2.08 -5.87 -19.47
N GLN A 54 3.33 -5.45 -19.28
CA GLN A 54 3.97 -5.44 -17.96
C GLN A 54 3.30 -4.41 -17.03
N TYR A 55 3.04 -3.19 -17.50
CA TYR A 55 2.28 -2.19 -16.72
C TYR A 55 0.88 -2.69 -16.37
N LYS A 56 0.17 -3.28 -17.35
CA LYS A 56 -1.17 -3.85 -17.12
C LYS A 56 -1.14 -4.94 -16.05
N THR A 57 -0.12 -5.80 -16.05
CA THR A 57 0.03 -6.88 -15.06
C THR A 57 0.21 -6.32 -13.64
N ILE A 58 1.07 -5.31 -13.47
CA ILE A 58 1.24 -4.63 -12.19
C ILE A 58 -0.08 -3.94 -11.79
N TYR A 59 -0.74 -3.26 -12.73
CA TYR A 59 -2.01 -2.57 -12.50
C TYR A 59 -3.16 -3.50 -12.07
N ASP A 60 -3.30 -4.66 -12.70
CA ASP A 60 -4.30 -5.66 -12.30
C ASP A 60 -4.00 -6.22 -10.89
N THR A 61 -2.72 -6.36 -10.54
CA THR A 61 -2.30 -6.73 -9.18
C THR A 61 -2.66 -5.64 -8.17
N LEU A 62 -2.45 -4.37 -8.50
CA LEU A 62 -2.82 -3.24 -7.65
C LEU A 62 -4.33 -3.20 -7.37
N LYS A 63 -5.17 -3.48 -8.38
CA LYS A 63 -6.62 -3.58 -8.21
C LYS A 63 -7.03 -4.73 -7.29
N ASP A 64 -6.41 -5.90 -7.45
CA ASP A 64 -6.68 -7.06 -6.58
C ASP A 64 -6.25 -6.78 -5.14
N LEU A 65 -5.11 -6.11 -4.93
CA LEU A 65 -4.66 -5.68 -3.62
C LEU A 65 -5.58 -4.62 -3.01
N ASP A 66 -5.97 -3.59 -3.75
CA ASP A 66 -6.92 -2.54 -3.32
C ASP A 66 -8.22 -3.12 -2.79
N TRP A 67 -8.83 -4.03 -3.54
CA TRP A 67 -10.06 -4.71 -3.13
C TRP A 67 -9.88 -5.48 -1.82
N LYS A 68 -8.80 -6.26 -1.69
CA LYS A 68 -8.51 -7.04 -0.47
C LYS A 68 -8.17 -6.17 0.73
N ILE A 69 -7.47 -5.06 0.52
CA ILE A 69 -7.11 -4.09 1.54
C ILE A 69 -8.39 -3.44 2.09
N LYS A 70 -9.25 -2.92 1.21
CA LYS A 70 -10.53 -2.31 1.60
C LYS A 70 -11.44 -3.29 2.34
N MET A 71 -11.59 -4.51 1.84
CA MET A 71 -12.34 -5.55 2.56
C MET A 71 -11.79 -5.82 3.96
N SER A 72 -10.46 -5.86 4.10
CA SER A 72 -9.82 -6.06 5.40
C SER A 72 -10.07 -4.86 6.32
N PHE A 73 -9.98 -3.63 5.80
CA PHE A 73 -10.28 -2.45 6.60
C PHE A 73 -11.75 -2.37 7.01
N ASP A 74 -12.70 -2.68 6.13
CA ASP A 74 -14.13 -2.65 6.45
C ASP A 74 -14.48 -3.58 7.62
N GLU A 75 -13.98 -4.83 7.57
CA GLU A 75 -14.17 -5.77 8.68
C GLU A 75 -13.41 -5.33 9.93
N ALA A 76 -12.16 -4.88 9.80
CA ALA A 76 -11.39 -4.41 10.95
C ALA A 76 -12.05 -3.22 11.66
N ILE A 77 -12.58 -2.24 10.91
CA ILE A 77 -13.33 -1.09 11.46
C ILE A 77 -14.57 -1.59 12.20
N LYS A 78 -15.34 -2.49 11.60
CA LYS A 78 -16.54 -3.08 12.23
C LYS A 78 -16.20 -3.73 13.57
N TYR A 79 -15.15 -4.54 13.65
CA TYR A 79 -14.77 -5.22 14.89
C TYR A 79 -14.12 -4.27 15.91
N ALA A 80 -13.23 -3.36 15.47
CA ALA A 80 -12.53 -2.41 16.33
C ALA A 80 -13.48 -1.43 17.05
N TYR A 81 -14.66 -1.17 16.48
CA TYR A 81 -15.70 -0.35 17.08
C TYR A 81 -16.88 -1.16 17.63
N SER A 82 -16.75 -2.47 17.82
CA SER A 82 -17.76 -3.30 18.48
C SER A 82 -17.96 -2.89 19.94
N ASP A 83 -19.10 -3.26 20.52
CA ASP A 83 -19.38 -2.96 21.93
C ASP A 83 -18.41 -3.70 22.87
N SER A 84 -17.99 -4.92 22.53
CA SER A 84 -16.97 -5.65 23.28
C SER A 84 -15.64 -4.91 23.29
N MET A 85 -15.16 -4.45 22.13
CA MET A 85 -13.91 -3.67 22.06
C MET A 85 -13.96 -2.41 22.91
N LYS A 86 -15.10 -1.71 22.93
CA LYS A 86 -15.24 -0.48 23.70
C LYS A 86 -15.22 -0.71 25.22
N ASN A 87 -15.84 -1.79 25.68
CA ASN A 87 -16.07 -2.00 27.11
C ASN A 87 -14.99 -2.84 27.76
N ASP A 88 -14.35 -3.74 26.99
CA ASP A 88 -13.55 -4.84 27.53
C ASP A 88 -12.08 -4.80 27.09
N PHE A 89 -11.66 -3.82 26.28
CA PHE A 89 -10.27 -3.75 25.82
C PHE A 89 -9.28 -3.63 26.99
N SER A 90 -8.26 -4.47 26.96
CA SER A 90 -7.17 -4.51 27.92
C SER A 90 -5.85 -4.43 27.19
N LEU A 91 -4.87 -3.65 27.66
CA LEU A 91 -3.53 -3.59 27.04
C LEU A 91 -2.71 -4.89 27.21
N ILE A 92 -3.16 -5.80 28.07
CA ILE A 92 -2.40 -6.98 28.48
C ILE A 92 -3.05 -8.27 27.99
N ARG A 93 -4.38 -8.33 27.96
CA ARG A 93 -5.11 -9.56 27.66
C ARG A 93 -5.98 -9.39 26.43
N THR A 94 -5.99 -10.40 25.57
CA THR A 94 -6.95 -10.50 24.48
C THR A 94 -8.11 -11.34 24.97
N ASP A 95 -9.24 -10.68 25.23
CA ASP A 95 -10.33 -11.27 26.02
C ASP A 95 -11.58 -11.56 25.17
N SER A 96 -11.65 -11.08 23.92
CA SER A 96 -12.81 -11.30 23.04
C SER A 96 -12.44 -11.79 21.63
N GLU A 97 -13.39 -12.49 20.99
CA GLU A 97 -13.27 -12.95 19.61
C GLU A 97 -13.21 -11.75 18.65
N GLU A 98 -14.00 -10.71 18.91
CA GLU A 98 -14.01 -9.47 18.13
C GLU A 98 -12.65 -8.77 18.15
N GLU A 99 -11.94 -8.79 19.28
CA GLU A 99 -10.58 -8.26 19.34
C GLU A 99 -9.61 -9.05 18.43
N GLY A 100 -9.68 -10.39 18.51
CA GLY A 100 -8.88 -11.27 17.65
C GLY A 100 -9.16 -11.04 16.17
N LEU A 101 -10.43 -10.88 15.79
CA LEU A 101 -10.85 -10.59 14.42
C LEU A 101 -10.39 -9.20 13.98
N ALA A 102 -10.50 -8.18 14.82
CA ALA A 102 -10.01 -6.84 14.51
C ALA A 102 -8.52 -6.88 14.15
N PHE A 103 -7.68 -7.50 14.99
CA PHE A 103 -6.25 -7.63 14.71
C PHE A 103 -5.95 -8.50 13.49
N TYR A 104 -6.68 -9.61 13.30
CA TYR A 104 -6.53 -10.46 12.11
C TYR A 104 -6.72 -9.67 10.81
N TYR A 105 -7.77 -8.86 10.73
CA TYR A 105 -8.02 -8.05 9.53
C TYR A 105 -7.05 -6.86 9.40
N ILE A 106 -6.62 -6.26 10.51
CA ILE A 106 -5.57 -5.22 10.52
C ILE A 106 -4.25 -5.76 9.96
N GLU A 107 -3.79 -6.93 10.42
CA GLU A 107 -2.57 -7.56 9.93
C GLU A 107 -2.67 -7.87 8.44
N ASN A 108 -3.82 -8.38 8.00
CA ASN A 108 -4.08 -8.64 6.58
C ASN A 108 -3.99 -7.37 5.71
N ALA A 109 -4.53 -6.24 6.19
CA ALA A 109 -4.40 -4.96 5.51
C ALA A 109 -2.93 -4.49 5.50
N LEU A 110 -2.25 -4.53 6.65
CA LEU A 110 -0.85 -4.10 6.80
C LEU A 110 0.11 -4.80 5.85
N PHE A 111 0.03 -6.13 5.72
CA PHE A 111 0.91 -6.86 4.81
C PHE A 111 0.64 -6.52 3.34
N ARG A 112 -0.62 -6.29 2.97
CA ARG A 112 -0.98 -5.93 1.60
C ARG A 112 -0.62 -4.48 1.27
N THR A 113 -0.77 -3.55 2.21
CA THR A 113 -0.26 -2.17 2.09
C THR A 113 1.26 -2.16 1.93
N SER A 114 1.98 -2.99 2.69
CA SER A 114 3.43 -3.17 2.51
C SER A 114 3.78 -3.64 1.09
N SER A 115 2.98 -4.55 0.51
CA SER A 115 3.16 -4.98 -0.89
C SER A 115 2.92 -3.86 -1.90
N LEU A 116 2.02 -2.90 -1.62
CA LEU A 116 1.81 -1.74 -2.50
C LEU A 116 3.07 -0.89 -2.63
N TRP A 117 3.85 -0.72 -1.55
CA TRP A 117 5.12 -0.01 -1.61
C TRP A 117 6.12 -0.69 -2.55
N ASP A 118 6.22 -2.01 -2.51
CA ASP A 118 7.07 -2.73 -3.47
C ASP A 118 6.50 -2.68 -4.89
N MET A 119 5.17 -2.66 -5.08
CA MET A 119 4.56 -2.47 -6.40
C MET A 119 4.82 -1.06 -6.96
N LEU A 120 4.79 -0.02 -6.13
CA LEU A 120 5.22 1.33 -6.49
C LEU A 120 6.67 1.29 -7.00
N ALA A 121 7.57 0.64 -6.25
CA ALA A 121 8.96 0.47 -6.65
C ALA A 121 9.13 -0.28 -7.98
N GLN A 122 8.30 -1.30 -8.25
CA GLN A 122 8.28 -2.01 -9.54
C GLN A 122 7.83 -1.11 -10.69
N LEU A 123 6.85 -0.23 -10.49
CA LEU A 123 6.43 0.74 -11.50
C LEU A 123 7.57 1.69 -11.85
N TYR A 124 8.25 2.26 -10.86
CA TYR A 124 9.41 3.13 -11.09
C TYR A 124 10.56 2.41 -11.79
N ARG A 125 10.87 1.18 -11.36
CA ARG A 125 11.86 0.35 -12.04
C ARG A 125 11.55 0.18 -13.52
N LEU A 126 10.31 -0.18 -13.84
CA LEU A 126 9.88 -0.48 -15.19
C LEU A 126 9.80 0.78 -16.06
N PHE A 127 9.24 1.86 -15.52
CA PHE A 127 9.10 3.12 -16.24
C PHE A 127 10.46 3.74 -16.58
N TYR A 128 11.35 3.83 -15.60
CA TYR A 128 12.68 4.44 -15.76
C TYR A 128 13.77 3.46 -16.23
N ASN A 129 13.44 2.20 -16.53
CA ASN A 129 14.38 1.14 -16.90
C ASN A 129 15.56 1.04 -15.92
N VAL A 130 15.26 0.92 -14.63
CA VAL A 130 16.28 0.78 -13.58
C VAL A 130 16.87 -0.63 -13.63
N ASP A 131 18.20 -0.73 -13.71
CA ASP A 131 18.91 -2.01 -13.84
C ASP A 131 19.01 -2.76 -12.50
N ILE A 132 17.93 -3.47 -12.18
CA ILE A 132 17.82 -4.38 -11.04
C ILE A 132 16.91 -5.56 -11.43
N PRO A 133 17.18 -6.80 -11.02
CA PRO A 133 16.24 -7.91 -11.21
C PRO A 133 14.92 -7.65 -10.50
N LYS A 134 13.79 -8.03 -11.13
CA LYS A 134 12.43 -7.79 -10.58
C LYS A 134 12.24 -8.46 -9.22
N GLU A 135 12.91 -9.57 -8.94
CA GLU A 135 12.84 -10.32 -7.68
C GLU A 135 13.59 -9.64 -6.52
N LYS A 136 14.40 -8.62 -6.83
CA LYS A 136 15.23 -7.89 -5.86
C LYS A 136 14.76 -6.44 -5.65
N VAL A 137 13.58 -6.11 -6.15
CA VAL A 137 13.01 -4.77 -6.01
C VAL A 137 12.41 -4.62 -4.64
N TYR A 138 13.00 -3.73 -3.86
CA TYR A 138 12.50 -3.31 -2.57
C TYR A 138 12.35 -1.80 -2.58
N TYR A 139 11.21 -1.27 -2.15
CA TYR A 139 10.96 0.17 -2.18
C TYR A 139 12.02 0.97 -1.42
N LYS A 140 12.50 0.47 -0.27
CA LYS A 140 13.58 1.09 0.50
C LYS A 140 14.89 1.22 -0.28
N GLN A 141 15.13 0.38 -1.28
CA GLN A 141 16.32 0.47 -2.12
C GLN A 141 16.10 1.45 -3.28
N ILE A 142 14.94 1.39 -3.92
CA ILE A 142 14.61 2.22 -5.10
C ILE A 142 14.56 3.70 -4.74
N PHE A 143 13.97 4.04 -3.60
CA PHE A 143 13.79 5.44 -3.18
C PHE A 143 14.91 5.95 -2.27
N SER A 144 15.89 5.13 -1.89
CA SER A 144 16.98 5.59 -1.02
C SER A 144 17.88 6.60 -1.72
N PRO A 145 18.24 7.73 -1.07
CA PRO A 145 19.21 8.68 -1.60
C PRO A 145 20.64 8.13 -1.63
N THR A 146 20.91 7.03 -0.91
CA THR A 146 22.23 6.38 -0.87
C THR A 146 22.46 5.42 -2.04
N LYS A 147 21.40 5.12 -2.81
CA LYS A 147 21.44 4.25 -3.98
C LYS A 147 21.21 5.09 -5.24
N ASN A 148 21.93 4.76 -6.29
CA ASN A 148 21.84 5.49 -7.56
C ASN A 148 20.61 5.06 -8.41
N TYR A 149 19.70 4.24 -7.86
CA TYR A 149 18.50 3.79 -8.58
C TYR A 149 17.54 4.94 -8.88
N GLY A 150 17.51 5.97 -8.02
CA GLY A 150 16.63 7.13 -8.13
C GLY A 150 17.11 8.24 -9.05
N ASP A 151 18.27 8.13 -9.71
CA ASP A 151 18.90 9.26 -10.42
C ASP A 151 17.99 9.90 -11.48
N LYS A 152 17.19 9.09 -12.19
CA LYS A 152 16.26 9.55 -13.23
C LYS A 152 14.99 10.22 -12.69
N PHE A 153 14.67 10.03 -11.41
CA PHE A 153 13.48 10.55 -10.74
C PHE A 153 13.80 11.11 -9.36
N ARG A 154 14.98 11.72 -9.21
CA ARG A 154 15.60 12.07 -7.93
C ARG A 154 14.72 12.94 -7.03
N ILE A 155 14.00 13.90 -7.61
CA ILE A 155 13.09 14.78 -6.86
C ILE A 155 11.99 13.96 -6.20
N LYS A 156 11.33 13.10 -6.98
CA LYS A 156 10.24 12.25 -6.50
C LYS A 156 10.75 11.12 -5.59
N ALA A 157 11.94 10.59 -5.83
CA ALA A 157 12.59 9.63 -4.92
C ALA A 157 12.86 10.25 -3.55
N ALA A 158 13.37 11.49 -3.50
CA ALA A 158 13.59 12.20 -2.25
C ALA A 158 12.28 12.48 -1.51
N GLU A 159 11.24 12.93 -2.20
CA GLU A 159 9.90 13.15 -1.63
C GLU A 159 9.33 11.86 -0.99
N ILE A 160 9.38 10.74 -1.72
CA ILE A 160 8.91 9.44 -1.21
C ILE A 160 9.77 8.99 -0.02
N TYR A 161 11.08 9.17 -0.09
CA TYR A 161 11.99 8.82 1.00
C TYR A 161 11.75 9.63 2.27
N GLU A 162 11.50 10.94 2.12
CA GLU A 162 11.14 11.82 3.24
C GLU A 162 9.87 11.37 3.95
N TYR A 163 8.89 10.82 3.21
CA TYR A 163 7.70 10.21 3.81
C TYR A 163 8.02 8.89 4.54
N ILE A 164 8.81 8.01 3.91
CA ILE A 164 9.19 6.70 4.47
C ILE A 164 9.92 6.86 5.81
N GLU A 165 10.83 7.83 5.90
CA GLU A 165 11.65 8.12 7.09
C GLU A 165 11.06 9.23 7.96
N GLN A 166 9.80 9.62 7.73
CA GLN A 166 9.16 10.71 8.46
C GLN A 166 9.12 10.41 9.96
N ASP A 167 9.51 11.39 10.77
CA ASP A 167 9.43 11.30 12.23
C ASP A 167 7.98 11.17 12.72
N ASP A 168 7.81 10.43 13.81
CA ASP A 168 6.49 10.21 14.40
C ASP A 168 5.93 11.48 15.05
N ASN A 169 4.73 11.87 14.65
CA ASN A 169 3.97 12.92 15.31
C ASN A 169 2.46 12.69 15.16
N THR A 170 1.80 12.37 16.27
CA THR A 170 0.33 12.25 16.35
C THR A 170 -0.37 13.48 16.89
N ASP A 171 0.40 14.43 17.43
CA ASP A 171 -0.09 15.71 17.98
C ASP A 171 -0.04 16.78 16.88
N CYS A 172 -0.80 16.53 15.82
CA CYS A 172 -0.90 17.42 14.68
C CYS A 172 -2.34 17.49 14.16
N GLU A 173 -2.68 18.61 13.53
CA GLU A 173 -3.95 18.74 12.81
C GLU A 173 -3.92 17.91 11.52
N GLY A 174 -4.95 17.10 11.30
CA GLY A 174 -5.11 16.28 10.10
C GLY A 174 -4.53 14.87 10.24
N GLU A 175 -3.83 14.42 9.20
CA GLU A 175 -3.18 13.11 9.14
C GLU A 175 -1.97 13.05 10.08
N TRP A 176 -1.74 11.89 10.68
CA TRP A 176 -0.59 11.67 11.53
C TRP A 176 0.69 11.55 10.71
N LYS A 177 1.82 11.88 11.32
CA LYS A 177 3.15 11.76 10.70
C LYS A 177 3.88 10.53 11.19
N GLY A 178 4.77 10.00 10.37
CA GLY A 178 5.55 8.80 10.66
C GLY A 178 4.74 7.51 10.55
N ASN A 179 3.63 7.55 9.81
CA ASN A 179 2.75 6.39 9.61
C ASN A 179 3.50 5.21 8.98
N HIS A 180 4.29 5.46 7.94
CA HIS A 180 5.06 4.42 7.29
C HIS A 180 6.06 3.75 8.25
N SER A 181 6.81 4.56 9.00
CA SER A 181 7.78 4.08 9.99
C SER A 181 7.10 3.17 11.02
N PHE A 182 5.97 3.62 11.58
CA PHE A 182 5.15 2.82 12.51
C PHE A 182 4.67 1.50 11.89
N VAL A 183 4.12 1.54 10.67
CA VAL A 183 3.61 0.35 9.96
C VAL A 183 4.74 -0.64 9.67
N ASN A 184 5.89 -0.14 9.22
CA ASN A 184 7.08 -0.93 8.95
C ASN A 184 7.61 -1.59 10.23
N ASP A 185 7.59 -0.89 11.37
CA ASP A 185 8.04 -1.44 12.65
C ASP A 185 7.10 -2.53 13.17
N LEU A 186 5.77 -2.34 13.07
CA LEU A 186 4.79 -3.40 13.36
C LEU A 186 5.05 -4.65 12.50
N ARG A 187 5.21 -4.46 11.20
CA ARG A 187 5.47 -5.53 10.23
C ARG A 187 6.76 -6.28 10.54
N ASN A 188 7.85 -5.55 10.81
CA ASN A 188 9.15 -6.15 11.11
C ASN A 188 9.15 -6.87 12.46
N LYS A 189 8.45 -6.33 13.46
CA LYS A 189 8.27 -7.00 14.75
C LYS A 189 7.55 -8.35 14.58
N MET A 190 6.47 -8.41 13.82
CA MET A 190 5.75 -9.66 13.52
C MET A 190 6.63 -10.73 12.87
N ILE A 191 7.51 -10.33 11.96
CA ILE A 191 8.35 -11.27 11.19
C ILE A 191 9.56 -11.75 12.01
N HIS A 192 10.17 -10.86 12.79
CA HIS A 192 11.48 -11.13 13.40
C HIS A 192 11.43 -11.37 14.91
N ARG A 193 10.32 -11.05 15.58
CA ARG A 193 10.19 -11.17 17.03
C ARG A 193 8.90 -11.88 17.42
N ASN A 194 7.83 -11.13 17.63
CA ASN A 194 6.56 -11.58 18.19
C ASN A 194 5.42 -10.73 17.63
N SER A 195 4.17 -11.19 17.78
CA SER A 195 3.02 -10.39 17.38
C SER A 195 2.94 -9.11 18.24
N PRO A 196 2.82 -7.92 17.63
CA PRO A 196 2.62 -6.65 18.34
C PRO A 196 1.24 -6.60 19.01
N ASN A 197 0.34 -7.52 18.65
CA ASN A 197 -1.02 -7.62 19.16
C ASN A 197 -1.12 -8.52 20.40
N ILE A 198 0.00 -9.09 20.85
CA ILE A 198 0.11 -9.88 22.07
C ILE A 198 1.00 -9.14 23.06
N ALA A 199 0.52 -8.94 24.29
CA ALA A 199 1.34 -8.40 25.35
C ALA A 199 2.34 -9.47 25.82
N VAL A 200 3.62 -9.12 25.86
CA VAL A 200 4.68 -10.02 26.34
C VAL A 200 5.61 -9.26 27.27
N MET A 201 6.10 -9.96 28.29
CA MET A 201 7.17 -9.47 29.16
C MET A 201 8.11 -10.66 29.44
N SER A 202 9.22 -10.70 28.72
CA SER A 202 10.21 -11.78 28.79
C SER A 202 11.60 -11.27 28.43
N ASP A 203 12.64 -12.06 28.67
CA ASP A 203 14.01 -11.75 28.25
C ASP A 203 14.16 -11.66 26.71
N PHE A 204 13.17 -12.13 25.95
CA PHE A 204 13.14 -12.04 24.49
C PHE A 204 12.61 -10.69 23.99
N ASP A 205 11.54 -10.16 24.61
CA ASP A 205 10.95 -8.85 24.28
C ASP A 205 9.99 -8.37 25.40
N MET A 206 9.76 -7.05 25.42
CA MET A 206 8.68 -6.41 26.18
C MET A 206 7.74 -5.67 25.22
N ASN A 207 6.45 -6.02 25.23
CA ASN A 207 5.42 -5.44 24.36
C ASN A 207 4.11 -5.26 25.11
N LEU A 208 3.45 -4.13 24.90
CA LEU A 208 2.03 -3.94 25.18
C LEU A 208 1.32 -3.70 23.86
N LYS A 209 0.11 -4.23 23.70
CA LYS A 209 -0.65 -4.04 22.46
C LYS A 209 -1.28 -2.64 22.41
N HIS A 210 -1.39 -2.11 21.21
CA HIS A 210 -2.15 -0.88 20.94
C HIS A 210 -3.64 -1.19 20.77
N HIS A 211 -4.50 -0.22 21.05
CA HIS A 211 -5.90 -0.32 20.66
C HIS A 211 -6.00 -0.48 19.13
N PRO A 212 -6.84 -1.39 18.59
CA PRO A 212 -6.95 -1.65 17.14
C PRO A 212 -7.16 -0.39 16.30
N VAL A 213 -7.98 0.56 16.78
CA VAL A 213 -8.24 1.85 16.11
C VAL A 213 -6.97 2.66 15.84
N PHE A 214 -5.98 2.61 16.74
CA PHE A 214 -4.72 3.32 16.57
C PHE A 214 -3.93 2.75 15.38
N GLN A 215 -3.85 1.42 15.27
CA GLN A 215 -3.20 0.76 14.13
C GLN A 215 -3.98 1.01 12.84
N LEU A 216 -5.31 0.94 12.89
CA LEU A 216 -6.17 1.21 11.73
C LEU A 216 -5.90 2.58 11.12
N LYS A 217 -5.91 3.64 11.93
CA LYS A 217 -5.67 4.99 11.44
C LYS A 217 -4.33 5.10 10.72
N ARG A 218 -3.26 4.58 11.34
CA ARG A 218 -1.89 4.60 10.80
C ARG A 218 -1.79 3.88 9.45
N ILE A 219 -2.34 2.66 9.37
CA ILE A 219 -2.23 1.82 8.16
C ILE A 219 -3.12 2.37 7.04
N ILE A 220 -4.31 2.92 7.35
CA ILE A 220 -5.18 3.56 6.35
C ILE A 220 -4.50 4.79 5.76
N GLU A 221 -3.89 5.64 6.58
CA GLU A 221 -3.20 6.84 6.09
C GLU A 221 -1.95 6.46 5.25
N ASP A 222 -1.15 5.48 5.67
CA ASP A 222 -0.04 4.95 4.84
C ASP A 222 -0.52 4.36 3.51
N TYR A 223 -1.65 3.63 3.54
CA TYR A 223 -2.30 3.09 2.35
C TYR A 223 -2.76 4.17 1.36
N VAL A 224 -3.33 5.27 1.85
CA VAL A 224 -3.74 6.39 1.00
C VAL A 224 -2.53 7.05 0.35
N VAL A 225 -1.46 7.30 1.12
CA VAL A 225 -0.25 7.95 0.60
C VAL A 225 0.44 7.10 -0.47
N VAL A 226 0.67 5.81 -0.23
CA VAL A 226 1.28 4.95 -1.26
C VAL A 226 0.40 4.86 -2.50
N SER A 227 -0.92 4.83 -2.33
CA SER A 227 -1.87 4.80 -3.45
C SER A 227 -1.83 6.10 -4.28
N GLN A 228 -1.61 7.24 -3.63
CA GLN A 228 -1.42 8.52 -4.32
C GLN A 228 -0.13 8.52 -5.16
N TYR A 229 0.99 8.05 -4.63
CA TYR A 229 2.23 7.91 -5.40
C TYR A 229 2.10 6.91 -6.56
N ILE A 230 1.37 5.82 -6.36
CA ILE A 230 1.04 4.85 -7.41
C ILE A 230 0.22 5.52 -8.51
N LYS A 231 -0.81 6.28 -8.14
CA LYS A 231 -1.65 7.00 -9.11
C LYS A 231 -0.81 7.96 -9.95
N GLU A 232 0.08 8.73 -9.33
CA GLU A 232 0.95 9.68 -10.02
C GLU A 232 1.80 9.01 -11.10
N ILE A 233 2.52 7.94 -10.76
CA ILE A 233 3.37 7.25 -11.75
C ILE A 233 2.54 6.54 -12.83
N LEU A 234 1.36 6.02 -12.49
CA LEU A 234 0.46 5.43 -13.49
C LEU A 234 -0.05 6.51 -14.47
N ASP A 235 -0.34 7.72 -13.98
CA ASP A 235 -0.76 8.86 -14.81
C ASP A 235 0.37 9.32 -15.75
N GLU A 236 1.63 9.21 -15.34
CA GLU A 236 2.80 9.42 -16.21
C GLU A 236 2.95 8.30 -17.26
N ILE A 237 2.83 7.04 -16.84
CA ILE A 237 2.89 5.88 -17.74
C ILE A 237 1.82 5.97 -18.83
N GLU A 238 0.59 6.32 -18.47
CA GLU A 238 -0.51 6.43 -19.43
C GLU A 238 -0.25 7.53 -20.46
N LYS A 239 0.29 8.67 -20.05
CA LYS A 239 0.69 9.75 -20.98
C LYS A 239 1.78 9.29 -21.94
N GLU A 240 2.84 8.63 -21.45
CA GLU A 240 3.91 8.07 -22.29
C GLU A 240 3.34 7.09 -23.33
N VAL A 241 2.51 6.15 -22.87
CA VAL A 241 1.88 5.14 -23.72
C VAL A 241 1.00 5.78 -24.78
N MET A 242 0.15 6.75 -24.42
CA MET A 242 -0.72 7.44 -25.38
C MET A 242 0.09 8.21 -26.43
N SER A 243 1.14 8.94 -26.03
CA SER A 243 1.98 9.68 -26.97
C SER A 243 2.66 8.77 -28.00
N THR A 244 3.01 7.55 -27.60
CA THR A 244 3.63 6.57 -28.50
C THR A 244 2.66 6.11 -29.61
N PHE A 245 1.35 6.12 -29.35
CA PHE A 245 0.34 5.78 -30.36
C PHE A 245 0.03 6.94 -31.30
N ASP A 246 -0.03 8.17 -30.77
CA ASP A 246 -0.27 9.36 -31.59
C ASP A 246 0.88 9.60 -32.60
N ASP A 247 2.12 9.33 -32.20
CA ASP A 247 3.30 9.44 -33.07
C ASP A 247 3.38 8.31 -34.12
N ALA A 248 2.71 7.18 -33.92
CA ALA A 248 2.69 6.05 -34.85
C ALA A 248 1.68 6.21 -36.00
N ASP A 249 0.73 7.14 -35.85
CA ASP A 249 -0.30 7.46 -36.84
C ASP A 249 0.11 8.64 -37.78
N CYS A 250 1.36 9.12 -37.69
CA CYS A 250 1.94 10.18 -38.56
C CYS A 250 2.91 9.65 -39.63
#